data_AF-L7CRG0-F1
#
_entry.id   AF-L7CRG0-F1
#
_cell.length_a   1.000
_cell.length_b   1.000
_cell.length_c   1.000
_cell.angle_alpha   90.00
_cell.angle_beta   90.00
_cell.angle_gamma   90.00
#
_symmetry.space_group_name_H-M   'P 1'
#
loop_
_entity.id
_entity.type
_entity.pdbx_description
1 polymer ?
#
loop_
_entity_poly.entity_id
_entity_poly.type
_entity_poly.pdbx_seq_one_letter_code
_entity_poly.pdbx_strand_id
1 'polypeptide(L)'
;MVAQSEIAWVPGERDYKIGLCSGKLVCQNPKGKTLASLPKWLKESDAAESLKALAEWLDEHRSECVHTVERWMLRSLPVPCEVLQEVWADAIWRESLENLVVAPVDAKGQPNFEKTGLLRDVDSKRGFGVIDLDGETQWHKSTGVMVPHPILIADLADLRELAGDLAISQTVDQLYRSVNQPTPAQASLKSISDYADGVFEQLNYALSHCRRLGYPVRGGYATCRVWENETMTEARYFVGDEYPESETYTGQLVFVDEGEKAVKIGDLGAVTFSEGVRMAAAIYAKRKVEDSPEESA
;
A
#
# COMPACT_ATOMS: atom_id res chain seq x y z
N MET A 1 11.81 24.40 13.11
CA MET A 1 13.21 24.58 12.67
C MET A 1 13.71 23.20 12.31
N VAL A 2 13.99 22.94 11.04
CA VAL A 2 14.45 21.61 10.58
C VAL A 2 15.86 21.41 11.13
N ALA A 3 16.08 20.33 11.88
CA ALA A 3 17.39 20.02 12.45
C ALA A 3 18.43 19.91 11.33
N GLN A 4 19.56 20.58 11.53
CA GLN A 4 20.64 20.78 10.57
C GLN A 4 21.45 19.50 10.26
N SER A 5 21.00 18.32 10.73
CA SER A 5 21.88 17.18 11.03
C SER A 5 21.99 16.09 9.96
N GLU A 6 21.35 16.17 8.80
CA GLU A 6 21.44 15.08 7.80
C GLU A 6 21.60 15.52 6.34
N ILE A 7 22.09 16.73 6.07
CA ILE A 7 22.40 17.12 4.69
C ILE A 7 23.84 16.70 4.37
N ALA A 8 23.98 15.68 3.51
CA ALA A 8 25.26 15.36 2.89
C ALA A 8 25.59 16.42 1.83
N TRP A 9 26.61 17.22 2.09
CA TRP A 9 27.01 18.34 1.24
C TRP A 9 28.02 17.89 0.17
N VAL A 10 27.74 18.19 -1.09
CA VAL A 10 28.70 18.06 -2.21
C VAL A 10 29.21 19.45 -2.63
N PRO A 11 30.48 19.56 -3.09
CA PRO A 11 30.99 20.80 -3.63
C PRO A 11 30.17 21.28 -4.83
N GLY A 12 29.87 22.58 -4.86
CA GLY A 12 29.31 23.28 -6.01
C GLY A 12 30.24 24.41 -6.46
N GLU A 13 29.84 25.16 -7.49
CA GLU A 13 30.64 26.29 -7.98
C GLU A 13 30.63 27.46 -6.99
N ARG A 14 31.65 28.33 -7.08
CA ARG A 14 31.78 29.57 -6.30
C ARG A 14 31.73 29.37 -4.78
N ASP A 15 32.35 28.29 -4.31
CA ASP A 15 32.41 27.88 -2.89
C ASP A 15 31.04 27.61 -2.26
N TYR A 16 30.00 27.42 -3.08
CA TYR A 16 28.73 26.87 -2.61
C TYR A 16 28.87 25.36 -2.39
N LYS A 17 27.97 24.83 -1.57
CA LYS A 17 27.71 23.39 -1.48
C LYS A 17 26.26 23.11 -1.83
N ILE A 18 26.00 21.96 -2.42
CA ILE A 18 24.64 21.48 -2.75
C ILE A 18 24.36 20.25 -1.89
N GLY A 19 23.11 20.01 -1.54
CA GLY A 19 22.69 18.79 -0.87
C GLY A 19 21.22 18.51 -1.08
N LEU A 20 20.77 17.37 -0.59
CA LEU A 20 19.36 16.99 -0.55
C LEU A 20 18.81 17.16 0.86
N CYS A 21 17.63 17.75 0.96
CA CYS A 21 16.85 17.84 2.19
C CYS A 21 15.42 17.45 1.85
N SER A 22 14.95 16.31 2.38
CA SER A 22 13.59 15.80 2.13
C SER A 22 13.25 15.75 0.63
N GLY A 23 14.15 15.16 -0.17
CA GLY A 23 13.99 15.03 -1.63
C GLY A 23 14.17 16.31 -2.44
N LYS A 24 14.51 17.44 -1.81
CA LYS A 24 14.68 18.74 -2.49
C LYS A 24 16.12 19.21 -2.46
N LEU A 25 16.55 19.81 -3.57
CA LEU A 25 17.85 20.46 -3.66
C LEU A 25 17.87 21.70 -2.75
N VAL A 26 18.89 21.76 -1.90
CA VAL A 26 19.23 22.91 -1.06
C VAL A 26 20.69 23.27 -1.29
N CYS A 27 21.08 24.51 -0.98
CA CYS A 27 22.49 24.89 -1.05
C CYS A 27 22.98 25.59 0.21
N GLN A 28 24.27 25.51 0.48
CA GLN A 28 24.96 26.28 1.49
C GLN A 28 25.83 27.31 0.79
N ASN A 29 25.70 28.58 1.17
CA ASN A 29 26.54 29.64 0.62
C ASN A 29 27.95 29.64 1.25
N PRO A 30 28.90 30.44 0.72
CA PRO A 30 30.28 30.49 1.26
C PRO A 30 30.36 31.00 2.71
N LYS A 31 29.30 31.63 3.23
CA LYS A 31 29.19 32.06 4.62
C LYS A 31 28.61 30.97 5.54
N GLY A 32 28.40 29.76 5.03
CA GLY A 32 27.84 28.62 5.78
C GLY A 32 26.31 28.64 5.94
N LYS A 33 25.60 29.61 5.33
CA LYS A 33 24.13 29.70 5.45
C LYS A 33 23.45 28.75 4.46
N THR A 34 22.60 27.88 4.98
CA THR A 34 21.71 27.03 4.18
C THR A 34 20.56 27.83 3.58
N LEU A 35 20.28 27.60 2.30
CA LEU A 35 19.23 28.21 1.51
C LEU A 35 18.36 27.10 0.90
N ALA A 36 17.04 27.28 0.93
CA ALA A 36 16.07 26.32 0.43
C ALA A 36 15.97 26.25 -1.10
N SER A 37 16.68 27.14 -1.80
CA SER A 37 16.69 27.21 -3.26
C SER A 37 18.09 27.51 -3.79
N LEU A 38 18.39 26.90 -4.93
CA LEU A 38 19.64 27.11 -5.64
C LEU A 38 19.54 28.37 -6.51
N PRO A 39 20.60 29.20 -6.58
CA PRO A 39 20.77 30.17 -7.65
C PRO A 39 20.70 29.49 -9.02
N LYS A 40 20.24 30.23 -10.05
CA LYS A 40 20.05 29.68 -11.41
C LYS A 40 21.29 28.96 -11.96
N TRP A 41 22.45 29.62 -11.89
CA TRP A 41 23.72 29.05 -12.35
C TRP A 41 24.12 27.76 -11.62
N LEU A 42 23.79 27.64 -10.33
CA LEU A 42 24.10 26.45 -9.53
C LEU A 42 23.13 25.31 -9.85
N LYS A 43 21.86 25.65 -10.15
CA LYS A 43 20.82 24.68 -10.51
C LYS A 43 21.09 24.00 -11.87
N GLU A 44 21.80 24.69 -12.77
CA GLU A 44 22.19 24.22 -14.09
C GLU A 44 23.57 23.50 -14.09
N SER A 45 24.14 23.24 -12.91
CA SER A 45 25.41 22.52 -12.78
C SER A 45 25.21 21.00 -12.79
N ASP A 46 26.20 20.26 -13.29
CA ASP A 46 26.20 18.78 -13.31
C ASP A 46 25.92 18.16 -11.93
N ALA A 47 26.41 18.81 -10.86
CA ALA A 47 26.19 18.36 -9.49
C ALA A 47 24.72 18.50 -9.06
N ALA A 48 24.05 19.58 -9.46
CA ALA A 48 22.63 19.76 -9.20
C ALA A 48 21.77 18.79 -10.03
N GLU A 49 22.13 18.55 -11.28
CA GLU A 49 21.45 17.58 -12.14
C GLU A 49 21.59 16.15 -11.60
N SER A 50 22.79 15.75 -11.19
CA SER A 50 23.05 14.43 -10.61
C SER A 50 22.29 14.21 -9.29
N LEU A 51 22.27 15.21 -8.40
CA LEU A 51 21.49 15.13 -7.16
C LEU A 51 19.97 15.13 -7.41
N LYS A 52 19.50 15.84 -8.45
CA LYS A 52 18.10 15.80 -8.85
C LYS A 52 17.71 14.40 -9.33
N ALA A 53 18.51 13.81 -10.21
CA ALA A 53 18.29 12.45 -10.69
C ALA A 53 18.32 11.42 -9.55
N LEU A 54 19.25 11.57 -8.58
CA LEU A 54 19.28 10.74 -7.39
C LEU A 54 18.00 10.90 -6.54
N ALA A 55 17.51 12.13 -6.36
CA ALA A 55 16.28 12.37 -5.60
C ALA A 55 15.06 11.73 -6.27
N GLU A 56 14.96 11.82 -7.60
CA GLU A 56 13.92 11.16 -8.39
C GLU A 56 14.01 9.63 -8.25
N TRP A 57 15.22 9.07 -8.37
CA TRP A 57 15.43 7.63 -8.19
C TRP A 57 15.07 7.13 -6.78
N LEU A 58 15.40 7.91 -5.73
CA LEU A 58 15.04 7.55 -4.35
C LEU A 58 13.52 7.57 -4.11
N ASP A 59 12.79 8.47 -4.78
CA ASP A 59 11.32 8.55 -4.70
C ASP A 59 10.66 7.36 -5.43
N GLU A 60 11.19 6.99 -6.59
CA GLU A 60 10.79 5.78 -7.31
C GLU A 60 11.07 4.52 -6.48
N HIS A 61 12.26 4.42 -5.87
CA HIS A 61 12.64 3.28 -5.04
C HIS A 61 11.74 3.16 -3.80
N ARG A 62 11.44 4.29 -3.13
CA ARG A 62 10.49 4.33 -2.02
C ARG A 62 9.11 3.80 -2.43
N SER A 63 8.63 4.24 -3.59
CA SER A 63 7.36 3.76 -4.13
C SER A 63 7.42 2.24 -4.37
N GLU A 64 8.50 1.73 -4.96
CA GLU A 64 8.69 0.29 -5.20
C GLU A 64 8.70 -0.53 -3.91
N CYS A 65 9.40 -0.07 -2.86
CA CYS A 65 9.44 -0.73 -1.56
C CYS A 65 8.03 -0.85 -0.96
N VAL A 66 7.28 0.26 -0.90
CA VAL A 66 5.89 0.28 -0.40
C VAL A 66 5.01 -0.70 -1.18
N HIS A 67 5.05 -0.67 -2.52
CA HIS A 67 4.26 -1.58 -3.34
C HIS A 67 4.67 -3.05 -3.15
N THR A 68 5.95 -3.32 -2.88
CA THR A 68 6.42 -4.68 -2.64
C THR A 68 5.93 -5.22 -1.29
N VAL A 69 5.99 -4.39 -0.24
CA VAL A 69 5.48 -4.76 1.08
C VAL A 69 3.95 -4.89 1.07
N GLU A 70 3.23 -3.98 0.41
CA GLU A 70 1.79 -4.11 0.21
C GLU A 70 1.45 -5.42 -0.54
N ARG A 71 2.27 -5.81 -1.52
CA ARG A 71 2.09 -7.10 -2.22
C ARG A 71 2.32 -8.30 -1.31
N TRP A 72 3.26 -8.24 -0.36
CA TRP A 72 3.43 -9.29 0.64
C TRP A 72 2.17 -9.45 1.49
N MET A 73 1.56 -8.33 1.89
CA MET A 73 0.29 -8.31 2.62
C MET A 73 -0.87 -8.87 1.79
N LEU A 74 -1.07 -8.35 0.57
CA LEU A 74 -2.22 -8.71 -0.28
C LEU A 74 -2.17 -10.16 -0.77
N ARG A 75 -0.99 -10.77 -0.85
CA ARG A 75 -0.82 -12.16 -1.27
C ARG A 75 -0.61 -13.13 -0.11
N SER A 76 -0.61 -12.63 1.14
CA SER A 76 -0.30 -13.39 2.36
C SER A 76 0.91 -14.32 2.18
N LEU A 77 1.94 -13.85 1.48
CA LEU A 77 3.09 -14.68 1.14
C LEU A 77 4.05 -14.73 2.32
N PRO A 78 4.47 -15.93 2.77
CA PRO A 78 5.63 -16.06 3.63
C PRO A 78 6.87 -15.43 2.99
N VAL A 79 7.50 -14.51 3.71
CA VAL A 79 8.77 -13.90 3.35
C VAL A 79 9.85 -14.57 4.19
N PRO A 80 10.90 -15.16 3.58
CA PRO A 80 12.01 -15.72 4.35
C PRO A 80 12.62 -14.69 5.30
N CYS A 81 12.99 -15.10 6.51
CA CYS A 81 13.52 -14.16 7.50
C CYS A 81 14.85 -13.54 7.03
N GLU A 82 15.62 -14.26 6.22
CA GLU A 82 16.84 -13.76 5.58
C GLU A 82 16.54 -12.58 4.64
N VAL A 83 15.44 -12.62 3.89
CA VAL A 83 15.02 -11.49 3.04
C VAL A 83 14.69 -10.29 3.91
N LEU A 84 13.96 -10.49 5.01
CA LEU A 84 13.65 -9.43 5.96
C LEU A 84 14.92 -8.81 6.55
N GLN A 85 15.91 -9.64 6.92
CA GLN A 85 17.19 -9.18 7.47
C GLN A 85 17.98 -8.32 6.49
N GLU A 86 18.07 -8.73 5.22
CA GLU A 86 18.79 -7.99 4.17
C GLU A 86 18.15 -6.63 3.90
N VAL A 87 16.81 -6.56 3.82
CA VAL A 87 16.12 -5.30 3.51
C VAL A 87 16.03 -4.37 4.72
N TRP A 88 16.04 -4.87 5.96
CA TRP A 88 15.90 -4.05 7.16
C TRP A 88 17.06 -3.05 7.37
N ALA A 89 18.24 -3.35 6.82
CA ALA A 89 19.39 -2.46 6.88
C ALA A 89 19.21 -1.19 6.02
N ASP A 90 18.35 -1.26 4.99
CA ASP A 90 18.00 -0.12 4.16
C ASP A 90 16.87 0.69 4.82
N ALA A 91 17.10 2.00 4.99
CA ALA A 91 16.17 2.87 5.70
C ALA A 91 14.81 3.02 4.98
N ILE A 92 14.77 2.97 3.64
CA ILE A 92 13.56 3.11 2.83
C ILE A 92 12.71 1.84 2.94
N TRP A 93 13.35 0.67 2.92
CA TRP A 93 12.68 -0.59 3.21
C TRP A 93 12.17 -0.65 4.64
N ARG A 94 13.00 -0.28 5.61
CA ARG A 94 12.60 -0.25 7.02
C ARG A 94 11.39 0.66 7.25
N GLU A 95 11.35 1.85 6.67
CA GLU A 95 10.18 2.75 6.77
C GLU A 95 8.88 2.13 6.20
N SER A 96 9.00 1.22 5.24
CA SER A 96 7.84 0.52 4.66
C SER A 96 7.40 -0.69 5.50
N LEU A 97 8.27 -1.23 6.36
CA LEU A 97 8.07 -2.46 7.13
C LEU A 97 7.83 -2.23 8.61
N GLU A 98 8.51 -1.24 9.18
CA GLU A 98 8.43 -0.88 10.58
C GLU A 98 6.98 -0.57 10.94
N ASN A 99 6.57 -1.06 12.10
CA ASN A 99 5.22 -0.97 12.65
C ASN A 99 4.14 -1.76 11.91
N LEU A 100 4.46 -2.52 10.85
CA LEU A 100 3.50 -3.47 10.32
C LEU A 100 3.26 -4.59 11.32
N VAL A 101 2.01 -5.01 11.44
CA VAL A 101 1.66 -6.25 12.13
C VAL A 101 2.25 -7.38 11.30
N VAL A 102 3.02 -8.23 11.95
CA VAL A 102 3.65 -9.41 11.34
C VAL A 102 3.40 -10.66 12.16
N ALA A 103 3.37 -11.81 11.51
CA ALA A 103 3.25 -13.13 12.15
C ALA A 103 4.47 -14.01 11.82
N PRO A 104 5.02 -14.76 12.79
CA PRO A 104 6.04 -15.77 12.50
C PRO A 104 5.46 -16.91 11.66
N VAL A 105 6.27 -17.42 10.75
CA VAL A 105 5.91 -18.52 9.86
C VAL A 105 6.75 -19.75 10.20
N ASP A 106 6.13 -20.92 10.30
CA ASP A 106 6.86 -22.16 10.55
C ASP A 106 7.60 -22.68 9.30
N ALA A 107 8.34 -23.78 9.44
CA ALA A 107 9.09 -24.37 8.33
C ALA A 107 8.21 -24.92 7.18
N LYS A 108 6.89 -25.02 7.38
CA LYS A 108 5.92 -25.44 6.38
C LYS A 108 5.21 -24.26 5.71
N GLY A 109 5.60 -23.03 6.02
CA GLY A 109 4.95 -21.84 5.46
C GLY A 109 3.67 -21.45 6.18
N GLN A 110 3.35 -22.03 7.35
CA GLN A 110 2.12 -21.71 8.07
C GLN A 110 2.34 -20.55 9.07
N PRO A 111 1.55 -19.47 8.98
CA PRO A 111 1.65 -18.36 9.92
C PRO A 111 1.05 -18.75 11.28
N ASN A 112 1.66 -18.26 12.36
CA ASN A 112 1.08 -18.31 13.69
C ASN A 112 0.50 -16.94 14.06
N PHE A 113 -0.81 -16.78 13.90
CA PHE A 113 -1.50 -15.53 14.18
C PHE A 113 -1.62 -15.19 15.67
N GLU A 114 -1.46 -16.15 16.58
CA GLU A 114 -1.46 -15.89 18.02
C GLU A 114 -0.18 -15.15 18.48
N LYS A 115 0.85 -15.12 17.61
CA LYS A 115 2.13 -14.46 17.85
C LYS A 115 2.30 -13.22 16.97
N THR A 116 1.20 -12.58 16.59
CA THR A 116 1.27 -11.32 15.85
C THR A 116 1.71 -10.17 16.73
N GLY A 117 2.47 -9.25 16.15
CA GLY A 117 2.80 -7.98 16.79
C GLY A 117 3.33 -6.97 15.79
N LEU A 118 3.49 -5.73 16.24
CA LEU A 118 4.00 -4.61 15.46
C LEU A 118 5.52 -4.74 15.31
N LEU A 119 6.01 -4.94 14.09
CA LEU A 119 7.43 -5.12 13.79
C LEU A 119 8.24 -3.88 14.24
N ARG A 120 9.26 -4.10 15.06
CA ARG A 120 10.14 -3.04 15.57
C ARG A 120 11.60 -3.20 15.24
N ASP A 121 12.07 -4.42 15.10
CA ASP A 121 13.48 -4.66 14.83
C ASP A 121 13.72 -6.00 14.14
N VAL A 122 14.86 -6.14 13.48
CA VAL A 122 15.29 -7.37 12.81
C VAL A 122 16.79 -7.56 13.06
N ASP A 123 17.13 -8.74 13.57
CA ASP A 123 18.44 -9.09 14.07
C ASP A 123 18.85 -10.48 13.58
N SER A 124 20.04 -10.60 13.01
CA SER A 124 20.55 -11.86 12.44
C SER A 124 20.61 -13.04 13.44
N LYS A 125 20.70 -12.78 14.75
CA LYS A 125 20.80 -13.81 15.79
C LYS A 125 19.47 -14.06 16.50
N ARG A 126 18.73 -12.99 16.78
CA ARG A 126 17.47 -13.03 17.55
C ARG A 126 16.23 -13.25 16.67
N GLY A 127 16.33 -13.00 15.36
CA GLY A 127 15.20 -13.03 14.43
C GLY A 127 14.54 -11.65 14.34
N PHE A 128 13.22 -11.57 14.32
CA PHE A 128 12.52 -10.28 14.29
C PHE A 128 11.85 -10.00 15.64
N GLY A 129 11.90 -8.73 16.04
CA GLY A 129 11.31 -8.21 17.27
C GLY A 129 9.99 -7.51 16.98
N VAL A 130 8.97 -7.81 17.77
CA VAL A 130 7.65 -7.18 17.69
C VAL A 130 7.25 -6.59 19.04
N ILE A 131 6.34 -5.62 19.01
CA ILE A 131 5.53 -5.24 20.18
C ILE A 131 4.22 -5.99 20.07
N ASP A 132 3.90 -6.82 21.06
CA ASP A 132 2.64 -7.55 21.14
C ASP A 132 1.49 -6.65 21.65
N LEU A 133 0.29 -7.22 21.77
CA LEU A 133 -0.91 -6.53 22.26
C LEU A 133 -0.75 -6.00 23.69
N ASP A 134 0.06 -6.64 24.52
CA ASP A 134 0.33 -6.24 25.89
C ASP A 134 1.35 -5.09 25.96
N GLY A 135 1.91 -4.67 24.82
CA GLY A 135 2.94 -3.65 24.73
C GLY A 135 4.34 -4.17 25.06
N GLU A 136 4.51 -5.48 25.22
CA GLU A 136 5.79 -6.12 25.52
C GLU A 136 6.59 -6.40 24.24
N THR A 137 7.92 -6.34 24.35
CA THR A 137 8.79 -6.70 23.23
C THR A 137 9.01 -8.21 23.20
N GLN A 138 8.56 -8.86 22.14
CA GLN A 138 8.83 -10.27 21.87
C GLN A 138 9.81 -10.44 20.71
N TRP A 139 10.66 -11.47 20.79
CA TRP A 139 11.57 -11.84 19.72
C TRP A 139 11.19 -13.21 19.14
N HIS A 140 11.07 -13.30 17.83
CA HIS A 140 10.72 -14.51 17.12
C HIS A 140 11.86 -14.99 16.24
N LYS A 141 12.39 -16.17 16.58
CA LYS A 141 13.31 -16.91 15.74
C LYS A 141 12.51 -17.91 14.89
N SER A 142 12.24 -17.54 13.65
CA SER A 142 11.38 -18.26 12.73
C SER A 142 12.00 -18.26 11.32
N THR A 143 11.63 -19.24 10.50
CA THR A 143 12.11 -19.37 9.11
C THR A 143 11.56 -18.29 8.19
N GLY A 144 10.45 -17.65 8.56
CA GLY A 144 9.84 -16.62 7.76
C GLY A 144 8.91 -15.71 8.55
N VAL A 145 8.51 -14.64 7.91
CA VAL A 145 7.57 -13.67 8.43
C VAL A 145 6.44 -13.54 7.42
N MET A 146 5.21 -13.33 7.90
CA MET A 146 4.09 -12.98 7.06
C MET A 146 3.59 -11.61 7.49
N VAL A 147 3.24 -10.76 6.53
CA VAL A 147 2.45 -9.55 6.78
C VAL A 147 0.99 -9.94 6.57
N PRO A 148 0.19 -10.19 7.62
CA PRO A 148 -1.23 -10.52 7.44
C PRO A 148 -2.01 -9.35 6.84
N HIS A 149 -2.94 -9.66 5.95
CA HIS A 149 -4.03 -8.74 5.62
C HIS A 149 -4.86 -8.46 6.89
N PRO A 150 -5.35 -7.23 7.13
CA PRO A 150 -6.08 -6.87 8.35
C PRO A 150 -7.27 -7.79 8.67
N ILE A 151 -7.94 -8.35 7.66
CA ILE A 151 -9.06 -9.29 7.87
C ILE A 151 -8.65 -10.61 8.54
N LEU A 152 -7.36 -10.96 8.51
CA LEU A 152 -6.81 -12.17 9.12
C LEU A 152 -6.30 -11.92 10.55
N ILE A 153 -6.34 -10.67 11.02
CA ILE A 153 -5.89 -10.27 12.35
C ILE A 153 -7.10 -10.34 13.30
N ALA A 154 -7.06 -11.26 14.27
CA ALA A 154 -8.18 -11.48 15.19
C ALA A 154 -8.46 -10.23 16.05
N ASP A 155 -7.43 -9.67 16.69
CA ASP A 155 -7.53 -8.55 17.62
C ASP A 155 -7.15 -7.22 16.95
N LEU A 156 -7.65 -7.01 15.72
CA LEU A 156 -7.32 -5.82 14.92
C LEU A 156 -7.71 -4.50 15.60
N ALA A 157 -8.82 -4.50 16.35
CA ALA A 157 -9.29 -3.31 17.07
C ALA A 157 -8.30 -2.92 18.18
N ASP A 158 -7.84 -3.89 18.96
CA ASP A 158 -6.92 -3.69 20.08
C ASP A 158 -5.53 -3.26 19.56
N LEU A 159 -5.06 -3.84 18.44
CA LEU A 159 -3.83 -3.38 17.77
C LEU A 159 -3.93 -1.94 17.26
N ARG A 160 -5.11 -1.49 16.82
CA ARG A 160 -5.33 -0.09 16.41
C ARG A 160 -5.30 0.86 17.60
N GLU A 161 -5.85 0.44 18.75
CA GLU A 161 -5.79 1.21 20.00
C GLU A 161 -4.34 1.35 20.47
N LEU A 162 -3.61 0.24 20.55
CA LEU A 162 -2.18 0.23 20.88
C LEU A 162 -1.35 1.11 19.92
N ALA A 163 -1.62 1.05 18.62
CA ALA A 163 -0.95 1.90 17.64
C ALA A 163 -1.25 3.39 17.88
N GLY A 164 -2.47 3.73 18.26
CA GLY A 164 -2.86 5.09 18.65
C GLY A 164 -2.09 5.58 19.88
N ASP A 165 -2.05 4.76 20.94
CA ASP A 165 -1.36 5.07 22.19
C ASP A 165 0.15 5.27 22.00
N LEU A 166 0.77 4.46 21.13
CA LEU A 166 2.18 4.54 20.79
C LEU A 166 2.50 5.58 19.70
N ALA A 167 1.50 6.32 19.23
CA ALA A 167 1.62 7.28 18.12
C ALA A 167 2.30 6.69 16.87
N ILE A 168 1.97 5.44 16.58
CA ILE A 168 2.51 4.68 15.45
C ILE A 168 1.87 5.16 14.15
N SER A 169 2.69 5.21 13.10
CA SER A 169 2.23 5.37 11.72
C SER A 169 2.75 4.21 10.87
N GLN A 170 1.99 3.87 9.85
CA GLN A 170 2.34 2.85 8.86
C GLN A 170 2.35 3.50 7.47
N THR A 171 3.39 3.24 6.71
CA THR A 171 3.48 3.69 5.30
C THR A 171 2.53 2.87 4.42
N VAL A 172 2.43 1.57 4.67
CA VAL A 172 1.41 0.70 4.06
C VAL A 172 0.16 0.75 4.93
N ASP A 173 -0.99 1.06 4.32
CA ASP A 173 -2.29 1.04 4.98
C ASP A 173 -2.68 -0.41 5.32
N GLN A 174 -2.21 -0.92 6.46
CA GLN A 174 -2.54 -2.26 6.96
C GLN A 174 -3.58 -2.17 8.08
N LEU A 175 -3.26 -1.53 9.21
CA LEU A 175 -4.15 -1.47 10.36
C LEU A 175 -5.48 -0.81 10.00
N TYR A 176 -5.46 0.29 9.26
CA TYR A 176 -6.67 1.08 8.96
C TYR A 176 -7.31 0.76 7.61
N ARG A 177 -6.76 -0.22 6.88
CA ARG A 177 -7.35 -0.68 5.62
C ARG A 177 -8.72 -1.29 5.88
N SER A 178 -9.70 -0.82 5.10
CA SER A 178 -11.09 -1.28 5.16
C SER A 178 -11.17 -2.77 4.85
N VAL A 179 -11.84 -3.51 5.73
CA VAL A 179 -12.08 -4.95 5.59
C VAL A 179 -13.56 -5.20 5.28
N ASN A 180 -13.85 -6.14 4.39
CA ASN A 180 -15.22 -6.52 4.02
C ASN A 180 -15.39 -8.03 4.12
N GLN A 181 -16.51 -8.49 4.67
CA GLN A 181 -16.87 -9.90 4.75
C GLN A 181 -18.17 -10.16 4.00
N PRO A 182 -18.33 -11.33 3.37
CA PRO A 182 -19.56 -11.67 2.69
C PRO A 182 -20.67 -11.89 3.72
N THR A 183 -21.86 -11.36 3.43
CA THR A 183 -23.06 -11.71 4.19
C THR A 183 -23.48 -13.17 3.89
N PRO A 184 -24.24 -13.82 4.79
CA PRO A 184 -24.75 -15.17 4.53
C PRO A 184 -25.56 -15.29 3.23
N ALA A 185 -26.29 -14.23 2.85
CA ALA A 185 -27.04 -14.19 1.59
C ALA A 185 -26.10 -14.16 0.37
N GLN A 186 -25.00 -13.40 0.46
CA GLN A 186 -24.02 -13.28 -0.62
C GLN A 186 -23.25 -14.57 -0.87
N ALA A 187 -23.04 -15.43 0.15
CA ALA A 187 -22.24 -16.65 0.03
C ALA A 187 -22.67 -17.58 -1.12
N SER A 188 -23.96 -17.60 -1.45
CA SER A 188 -24.51 -18.42 -2.55
C SER A 188 -24.39 -17.79 -3.95
N LEU A 189 -24.07 -16.49 -4.02
CA LEU A 189 -23.99 -15.72 -5.25
C LEU A 189 -22.64 -15.92 -5.96
N LYS A 190 -22.60 -15.50 -7.23
CA LYS A 190 -21.37 -15.44 -8.05
C LYS A 190 -20.96 -14.01 -8.42
N SER A 191 -21.73 -13.02 -7.96
CA SER A 191 -21.51 -11.62 -8.23
C SER A 191 -22.11 -10.75 -7.13
N ILE A 192 -21.59 -9.53 -7.01
CA ILE A 192 -22.08 -8.46 -6.14
C ILE A 192 -22.62 -7.33 -7.03
N SER A 193 -23.88 -6.96 -6.82
CA SER A 193 -24.55 -5.87 -7.53
C SER A 193 -24.64 -4.56 -6.74
N ASP A 194 -24.15 -4.54 -5.48
CA ASP A 194 -24.23 -3.38 -4.57
C ASP A 194 -23.56 -2.12 -5.14
N TYR A 195 -22.66 -2.32 -6.11
CA TYR A 195 -21.91 -1.27 -6.81
C TYR A 195 -22.24 -1.21 -8.32
N ALA A 196 -23.36 -1.78 -8.75
CA ALA A 196 -23.81 -1.68 -10.13
C ALA A 196 -24.53 -0.34 -10.39
N ASP A 197 -24.72 -0.01 -11.67
CA ASP A 197 -25.52 1.12 -12.18
C ASP A 197 -24.99 2.50 -11.77
N GLY A 198 -23.76 2.58 -11.24
CA GLY A 198 -23.10 3.85 -10.94
C GLY A 198 -22.66 4.55 -12.22
N VAL A 199 -23.13 5.79 -12.40
CA VAL A 199 -22.95 6.58 -13.62
C VAL A 199 -21.65 7.38 -13.58
N PHE A 200 -20.87 7.34 -14.65
CA PHE A 200 -19.80 8.30 -14.92
C PHE A 200 -20.13 9.05 -16.20
N GLU A 201 -19.98 10.38 -16.18
CA GLU A 201 -20.23 11.23 -17.35
C GLU A 201 -19.39 10.81 -18.57
N GLN A 202 -18.17 10.34 -18.31
CA GLN A 202 -17.25 9.84 -19.32
C GLN A 202 -16.49 8.62 -18.77
N LEU A 203 -16.30 7.59 -19.60
CA LEU A 203 -15.50 6.42 -19.26
C LEU A 203 -14.06 6.82 -18.85
N ASN A 204 -13.48 7.86 -19.46
CA ASN A 204 -12.13 8.34 -19.12
C ASN A 204 -11.99 8.73 -17.62
N TYR A 205 -13.06 9.19 -16.96
CA TYR A 205 -13.06 9.54 -15.56
C TYR A 205 -12.97 8.28 -14.68
N ALA A 206 -13.73 7.24 -15.03
CA ALA A 206 -13.63 5.93 -14.37
C ALA A 206 -12.24 5.31 -14.58
N LEU A 207 -11.71 5.32 -15.81
CA LEU A 207 -10.40 4.76 -16.14
C LEU A 207 -9.24 5.50 -15.43
N SER A 208 -9.28 6.83 -15.42
CA SER A 208 -8.29 7.66 -14.72
C SER A 208 -8.31 7.38 -13.21
N HIS A 209 -9.51 7.23 -12.63
CA HIS A 209 -9.68 6.89 -11.23
C HIS A 209 -9.16 5.48 -10.90
N CYS A 210 -9.45 4.47 -11.73
CA CYS A 210 -8.88 3.12 -11.59
C CYS A 210 -7.34 3.15 -11.60
N ARG A 211 -6.74 3.88 -12.56
CA ARG A 211 -5.27 4.04 -12.64
C ARG A 211 -4.70 4.67 -11.38
N ARG A 212 -5.33 5.72 -10.86
CA ARG A 212 -4.90 6.39 -9.63
C ARG A 212 -4.99 5.49 -8.39
N LEU A 213 -5.94 4.56 -8.39
CA LEU A 213 -6.10 3.55 -7.35
C LEU A 213 -5.20 2.31 -7.55
N GLY A 214 -4.45 2.22 -8.65
CA GLY A 214 -3.57 1.09 -8.95
C GLY A 214 -4.29 -0.14 -9.53
N TYR A 215 -5.55 -0.01 -9.97
CA TYR A 215 -6.31 -1.12 -10.55
C TYR A 215 -6.21 -1.11 -12.09
N PRO A 216 -5.53 -2.09 -12.71
CA PRO A 216 -5.48 -2.19 -14.16
C PRO A 216 -6.86 -2.54 -14.73
N VAL A 217 -7.19 -1.93 -15.86
CA VAL A 217 -8.45 -2.18 -16.59
C VAL A 217 -8.19 -3.07 -17.80
N ARG A 218 -8.96 -4.16 -17.94
CA ARG A 218 -8.86 -5.14 -19.03
C ARG A 218 -10.25 -5.52 -19.51
N GLY A 219 -10.53 -5.32 -20.81
CA GLY A 219 -11.83 -5.68 -21.40
C GLY A 219 -13.02 -5.01 -20.69
N GLY A 220 -12.85 -3.76 -20.25
CA GLY A 220 -13.86 -3.01 -19.50
C GLY A 220 -13.97 -3.35 -18.00
N TYR A 221 -13.12 -4.22 -17.47
CA TYR A 221 -13.09 -4.58 -16.05
C TYR A 221 -11.87 -3.98 -15.35
N ALA A 222 -12.09 -3.25 -14.26
CA ALA A 222 -11.05 -3.03 -13.25
C ALA A 222 -10.75 -4.37 -12.57
N THR A 223 -9.46 -4.69 -12.40
CA THR A 223 -9.02 -6.00 -11.93
C THR A 223 -8.16 -5.90 -10.67
N CYS A 224 -8.40 -6.81 -9.72
CA CYS A 224 -7.59 -7.01 -8.53
C CYS A 224 -7.28 -8.50 -8.38
N ARG A 225 -5.98 -8.84 -8.44
CA ARG A 225 -5.50 -10.23 -8.30
C ARG A 225 -5.05 -10.48 -6.89
N VAL A 226 -5.65 -11.47 -6.25
CA VAL A 226 -5.31 -11.91 -4.90
C VAL A 226 -4.81 -13.35 -4.98
N TRP A 227 -3.72 -13.61 -4.26
CA TRP A 227 -3.26 -14.97 -3.99
C TRP A 227 -3.60 -15.28 -2.54
N GLU A 228 -4.38 -16.33 -2.33
CA GLU A 228 -4.82 -16.75 -1.01
C GLU A 228 -4.79 -18.27 -0.96
N ASN A 229 -4.06 -18.84 0.01
CA ASN A 229 -3.85 -20.29 0.12
C ASN A 229 -3.38 -20.93 -1.21
N GLU A 230 -2.35 -20.32 -1.82
CA GLU A 230 -1.76 -20.74 -3.11
C GLU A 230 -2.71 -20.65 -4.32
N THR A 231 -3.95 -20.23 -4.12
CA THR A 231 -4.96 -20.09 -5.18
C THR A 231 -5.02 -18.65 -5.64
N MET A 232 -4.87 -18.44 -6.95
CA MET A 232 -5.13 -17.14 -7.56
C MET A 232 -6.62 -16.99 -7.82
N THR A 233 -7.18 -15.87 -7.38
CA THR A 233 -8.50 -15.42 -7.82
C THR A 233 -8.41 -13.94 -8.24
N GLU A 234 -9.12 -13.59 -9.30
CA GLU A 234 -9.18 -12.22 -9.81
C GLU A 234 -10.58 -11.65 -9.58
N ALA A 235 -10.67 -10.60 -8.77
CA ALA A 235 -11.84 -9.75 -8.71
C ALA A 235 -11.90 -8.89 -9.96
N ARG A 236 -13.04 -8.87 -10.65
CA ARG A 236 -13.30 -8.09 -11.86
C ARG A 236 -14.54 -7.24 -11.64
N TYR A 237 -14.39 -5.92 -11.76
CA TYR A 237 -15.49 -4.97 -11.61
C TYR A 237 -15.67 -4.20 -12.91
N PHE A 238 -16.84 -4.33 -13.54
CA PHE A 238 -17.10 -3.70 -14.83
C PHE A 238 -17.23 -2.19 -14.68
N VAL A 239 -16.46 -1.44 -15.46
CA VAL A 239 -16.42 0.03 -15.45
C VAL A 239 -16.76 0.65 -16.82
N GLY A 240 -16.99 -0.18 -17.84
CA GLY A 240 -17.35 0.24 -19.20
C GLY A 240 -16.34 -0.17 -20.28
N ASP A 241 -16.83 -0.39 -21.50
CA ASP A 241 -16.07 -0.83 -22.68
C ASP A 241 -16.32 0.02 -23.95
N GLU A 242 -17.01 1.16 -23.78
CA GLU A 242 -17.34 2.12 -24.84
C GLU A 242 -16.20 3.12 -25.14
N TYR A 243 -16.48 4.13 -25.96
CA TYR A 243 -15.51 5.22 -26.22
C TYR A 243 -15.19 6.02 -24.94
N PRO A 244 -13.95 6.53 -24.78
CA PRO A 244 -13.53 7.23 -23.57
C PRO A 244 -14.42 8.43 -23.15
N GLU A 245 -15.03 9.11 -24.12
CA GLU A 245 -15.90 10.28 -23.91
C GLU A 245 -17.37 9.91 -23.73
N SER A 246 -17.73 8.63 -23.85
CA SER A 246 -19.10 8.15 -23.66
C SER A 246 -19.45 8.04 -22.18
N GLU A 247 -20.70 8.37 -21.85
CA GLU A 247 -21.28 8.03 -20.56
C GLU A 247 -21.18 6.52 -20.34
N THR A 248 -20.91 6.12 -19.10
CA THR A 248 -20.78 4.70 -18.76
C THR A 248 -21.42 4.37 -17.42
N TYR A 249 -21.77 3.10 -17.26
CA TYR A 249 -22.39 2.54 -16.08
C TYR A 249 -21.52 1.41 -15.55
N THR A 250 -21.26 1.46 -14.26
CA THR A 250 -20.60 0.34 -13.58
C THR A 250 -21.50 -0.89 -13.58
N GLY A 251 -20.91 -2.07 -13.68
CA GLY A 251 -21.62 -3.34 -13.65
C GLY A 251 -21.40 -4.09 -12.33
N GLN A 252 -21.59 -5.40 -12.37
CA GLN A 252 -21.39 -6.24 -11.20
C GLN A 252 -19.90 -6.47 -10.91
N LEU A 253 -19.57 -6.66 -9.64
CA LEU A 253 -18.30 -7.23 -9.21
C LEU A 253 -18.42 -8.76 -9.28
N VAL A 254 -17.52 -9.40 -10.00
CA VAL A 254 -17.42 -10.86 -10.13
C VAL A 254 -16.03 -11.33 -9.71
N PHE A 255 -15.90 -12.62 -9.39
CA PHE A 255 -14.62 -13.23 -9.05
C PHE A 255 -14.39 -14.43 -9.97
N VAL A 256 -13.19 -14.54 -10.52
CA VAL A 256 -12.85 -15.63 -11.44
C VAL A 256 -11.59 -16.36 -11.01
N ASP A 257 -11.56 -17.67 -11.25
CA ASP A 257 -10.39 -18.52 -11.06
C ASP A 257 -9.38 -18.36 -12.23
N GLU A 258 -8.27 -19.10 -12.16
CA GLU A 258 -7.25 -19.14 -13.21
C GLU A 258 -7.78 -19.59 -14.58
N GLY A 259 -8.88 -20.36 -14.60
CA GLY A 259 -9.56 -20.82 -15.80
C GLY A 259 -10.64 -19.85 -16.29
N GLU A 260 -10.68 -18.63 -15.77
CA GLU A 260 -11.66 -17.58 -16.05
C GLU A 260 -13.11 -17.95 -15.68
N LYS A 261 -13.32 -18.92 -14.79
CA LYS A 261 -14.65 -19.34 -14.37
C LYS A 261 -15.09 -18.57 -13.13
N ALA A 262 -16.35 -18.15 -13.14
CA ALA A 262 -16.96 -17.46 -12.01
C ALA A 262 -17.01 -18.35 -10.75
N VAL A 263 -16.36 -17.88 -9.70
CA VAL A 263 -16.28 -18.50 -8.37
C VAL A 263 -17.46 -18.07 -7.52
N LYS A 264 -18.01 -18.96 -6.70
CA LYS A 264 -19.06 -18.57 -5.74
C LYS A 264 -18.42 -17.80 -4.59
N ILE A 265 -19.14 -16.83 -4.06
CA ILE A 265 -18.62 -15.96 -3.00
C ILE A 265 -18.24 -16.75 -1.74
N GLY A 266 -19.02 -17.79 -1.38
CA GLY A 266 -18.70 -18.65 -0.23
C GLY A 266 -17.48 -19.56 -0.43
N ASP A 267 -16.99 -19.69 -1.67
CA ASP A 267 -15.76 -20.44 -1.99
C ASP A 267 -14.52 -19.52 -2.05
N LEU A 268 -14.70 -18.21 -1.88
CA LEU A 268 -13.60 -17.25 -1.85
C LEU A 268 -12.95 -17.22 -0.48
N GLY A 269 -11.63 -17.00 -0.46
CA GLY A 269 -10.97 -16.61 0.77
C GLY A 269 -11.31 -15.17 1.20
N ALA A 270 -11.07 -14.88 2.47
CA ALA A 270 -11.48 -13.64 3.11
C ALA A 270 -10.77 -12.41 2.52
N VAL A 271 -9.47 -12.54 2.22
CA VAL A 271 -8.68 -11.47 1.61
C VAL A 271 -9.21 -11.15 0.22
N THR A 272 -9.47 -12.18 -0.58
CA THR A 272 -9.97 -12.06 -1.95
C THR A 272 -11.28 -11.28 -1.99
N PHE A 273 -12.27 -11.68 -1.17
CA PHE A 273 -13.55 -10.99 -1.11
C PHE A 273 -13.38 -9.54 -0.62
N SER A 274 -12.63 -9.34 0.46
CA SER A 274 -12.42 -8.02 1.07
C SER A 274 -11.84 -7.01 0.07
N GLU A 275 -10.83 -7.42 -0.68
CA GLU A 275 -10.11 -6.57 -1.62
C GLU A 275 -10.90 -6.30 -2.91
N GLY A 276 -11.67 -7.29 -3.39
CA GLY A 276 -12.60 -7.07 -4.51
C GLY A 276 -13.67 -6.04 -4.15
N VAL A 277 -14.26 -6.13 -2.96
CA VAL A 277 -15.25 -5.16 -2.47
C VAL A 277 -14.61 -3.80 -2.23
N ARG A 278 -13.42 -3.71 -1.63
CA ARG A 278 -12.68 -2.44 -1.46
C ARG A 278 -12.43 -1.76 -2.81
N MET A 279 -12.02 -2.51 -3.83
CA MET A 279 -11.83 -2.00 -5.18
C MET A 279 -13.15 -1.44 -5.75
N ALA A 280 -14.22 -2.24 -5.76
CA ALA A 280 -15.51 -1.83 -6.32
C ALA A 280 -16.08 -0.59 -5.59
N ALA A 281 -16.05 -0.59 -4.26
CA ALA A 281 -16.51 0.53 -3.45
C ALA A 281 -15.72 1.82 -3.71
N ALA A 282 -14.38 1.73 -3.78
CA ALA A 282 -13.53 2.89 -4.02
C ALA A 282 -13.74 3.49 -5.42
N ILE A 283 -13.98 2.65 -6.43
CA ILE A 283 -14.31 3.12 -7.79
C ILE A 283 -15.71 3.74 -7.79
N TYR A 284 -16.72 3.02 -7.31
CA TYR A 284 -18.12 3.45 -7.27
C TYR A 284 -18.34 4.76 -6.51
N ALA A 285 -17.52 5.04 -5.49
CA ALA A 285 -17.57 6.29 -4.73
C ALA A 285 -17.30 7.56 -5.59
N LYS A 286 -16.74 7.42 -6.80
CA LYS A 286 -16.50 8.54 -7.73
C LYS A 286 -17.53 8.68 -8.84
N ARG A 287 -18.58 7.85 -8.84
CA ARG A 287 -19.73 8.03 -9.72
C ARG A 287 -20.37 9.41 -9.49
N LYS A 288 -21.12 9.87 -10.47
CA LYS A 288 -22.01 11.02 -10.34
C LYS A 288 -23.04 10.73 -9.25
N VAL A 289 -23.16 11.64 -8.29
CA VAL A 289 -24.23 11.63 -7.28
C VAL A 289 -25.18 12.73 -7.69
N GLU A 290 -26.48 12.43 -7.80
CA GLU A 290 -27.48 13.47 -8.00
C GLU A 290 -27.55 14.32 -6.73
N ASP A 291 -27.48 15.65 -6.87
CA ASP A 291 -27.75 16.55 -5.76
C ASP A 291 -29.19 16.32 -5.30
N SER A 292 -29.37 15.80 -4.09
CA SER A 292 -30.68 15.76 -3.45
C SER A 292 -31.23 17.19 -3.44
N PRO A 293 -32.47 17.44 -3.89
CA PRO A 293 -33.05 18.75 -3.75
C PRO A 293 -33.06 19.08 -2.26
N GLU A 294 -32.33 20.14 -1.87
CA GLU A 294 -32.49 20.76 -0.56
C GLU A 294 -33.99 20.96 -0.34
N GLU A 295 -34.54 20.32 0.70
CA GLU A 295 -35.85 20.67 1.20
C GLU A 295 -35.79 22.14 1.60
N SER A 296 -36.19 23.01 0.67
CA SER A 296 -36.42 24.43 0.92
C SER A 296 -37.60 24.53 1.89
N ALA A 297 -37.25 24.55 3.17
CA ALA A 297 -38.12 24.90 4.30
C ALA A 297 -38.22 26.42 4.45
#